data_AF-A0A922NYR5-F1
#
_entry.id   AF-A0A922NYR5-F1
#
_cell.length_a   1.000
_cell.length_b   1.000
_cell.length_c   1.000
_cell.angle_alpha   90.00
_cell.angle_beta   90.00
_cell.angle_gamma   90.00
#
_symmetry.space_group_name_H-M   'P 1'
#
loop_
_entity.id
_entity.type
_entity.pdbx_description
1 polymer ?
#
loop_
_entity_poly.entity_id
_entity_poly.type
_entity_poly.pdbx_seq_one_letter_code
_entity_poly.pdbx_strand_id
1 'polypeptide(L)'
;MRKIGIQELLAWAFTQELPKIGAAEAIGPGYSQAWSMMSEVATLGTLVDRSPNAFGVIPDFIYGGDPHPDAVMVGEAVHRLADRGGYDIPEGWNPFPEWQDEHGLIAAEVRNVVEHIRARPEQVSGRHVAQLVTTAAVLGRGPDWAAAEPMVQMVSVKGKPLWFVQAKARDSLNRVYWFEDNGMDRKTHRPKPGAYRKYQLGAPLRGAIIDRLDWQLWQDALVSLQNELCGRLSAADLLPFHPVRRPWARQMNSAVFPQAVDAAE
;
A
#
# COMPACT_ATOMS: atom_id res chain seq x y z
N MET A 1 12.59 32.57 -5.70
CA MET A 1 12.26 31.17 -5.35
C MET A 1 10.85 30.88 -5.81
N ARG A 2 10.61 29.77 -6.50
CA ARG A 2 9.29 29.36 -6.99
C ARG A 2 8.54 28.65 -5.86
N LYS A 3 7.27 29.00 -5.63
CA LYS A 3 6.41 28.26 -4.69
C LYS A 3 5.97 26.94 -5.34
N ILE A 4 6.12 25.83 -4.63
CA ILE A 4 5.81 24.50 -5.14
C ILE A 4 5.27 23.59 -4.03
N GLY A 5 4.33 22.71 -4.36
CA GLY A 5 3.86 21.68 -3.43
C GLY A 5 4.85 20.49 -3.35
N ILE A 6 4.89 19.78 -2.22
CA ILE A 6 5.81 18.64 -2.03
C ILE A 6 5.63 17.55 -3.11
N GLN A 7 4.39 17.27 -3.53
CA GLN A 7 4.12 16.27 -4.58
C GLN A 7 4.61 16.74 -5.95
N GLU A 8 4.43 18.02 -6.29
CA GLU A 8 4.89 18.60 -7.55
C GLU A 8 6.43 18.65 -7.59
N LEU A 9 7.08 18.97 -6.46
CA LEU A 9 8.53 18.93 -6.31
C LEU A 9 9.07 17.52 -6.52
N LEU A 10 8.45 16.51 -5.88
CA LEU A 10 8.84 15.11 -6.05
C LEU A 10 8.65 14.64 -7.49
N ALA A 11 7.50 14.94 -8.11
CA ALA A 11 7.25 14.58 -9.51
C ALA A 11 8.29 15.21 -10.44
N TRP A 12 8.58 16.50 -10.30
CA TRP A 12 9.63 17.18 -11.07
C TRP A 12 11.00 16.51 -10.86
N ALA A 13 11.41 16.29 -9.60
CA ALA A 13 12.71 15.70 -9.30
C ALA A 13 12.85 14.30 -9.91
N PHE A 14 11.86 13.42 -9.74
CA PHE A 14 11.95 12.02 -10.16
C PHE A 14 11.66 11.78 -11.65
N THR A 15 10.96 12.69 -12.33
CA THR A 15 10.62 12.51 -13.76
C THR A 15 11.46 13.37 -14.70
N GLN A 16 12.07 14.47 -14.24
CA GLN A 16 12.80 15.39 -15.12
C GLN A 16 14.27 15.56 -14.74
N GLU A 17 14.63 15.54 -13.46
CA GLU A 17 15.99 15.87 -13.03
C GLU A 17 16.84 14.65 -12.69
N LEU A 18 16.37 13.78 -11.79
CA LEU A 18 17.11 12.58 -11.38
C LEU A 18 17.38 11.59 -12.51
N PRO A 19 16.53 11.46 -13.55
CA PRO A 19 16.87 10.67 -14.74
C PRO A 19 18.10 11.17 -15.51
N LYS A 20 18.54 12.42 -15.33
CA LYS A 20 19.77 12.92 -15.97
C LYS A 20 21.03 12.24 -15.41
N ILE A 21 20.96 11.70 -14.19
CA ILE A 21 22.06 10.98 -13.54
C ILE A 21 22.24 9.63 -14.21
N GLY A 22 23.44 9.41 -14.78
CA GLY A 22 23.75 8.22 -15.57
C GLY A 22 23.40 8.35 -17.06
N ALA A 23 22.75 9.44 -17.49
CA ALA A 23 22.47 9.70 -18.90
C ALA A 23 23.76 10.02 -19.70
N ALA A 24 24.76 10.61 -19.06
CA ALA A 24 26.04 10.98 -19.67
C ALA A 24 27.11 9.86 -19.63
N GLU A 25 27.12 9.02 -18.59
CA GLU A 25 28.13 7.94 -18.43
C GLU A 25 27.97 6.78 -19.41
N ALA A 26 26.79 6.62 -20.02
CA ALA A 26 26.53 5.55 -20.97
C ALA A 26 27.28 5.70 -22.31
N ILE A 27 27.94 6.83 -22.56
CA ILE A 27 28.55 7.13 -23.86
C ILE A 27 29.89 7.82 -23.63
N GLY A 28 30.98 7.14 -24.01
CA GLY A 28 32.34 7.70 -23.95
C GLY A 28 32.46 9.05 -24.66
N PRO A 29 33.53 9.82 -24.38
CA PRO A 29 33.62 11.22 -24.80
C PRO A 29 33.58 11.34 -26.34
N GLY A 30 32.56 12.00 -26.88
CA GLY A 30 32.57 12.52 -28.26
C GLY A 30 31.44 12.08 -29.20
N TYR A 31 30.51 11.21 -28.81
CA TYR A 31 29.38 10.83 -29.65
C TYR A 31 28.08 11.51 -29.22
N SER A 32 27.31 12.06 -30.17
CA SER A 32 25.99 12.60 -29.87
C SER A 32 25.05 11.48 -29.43
N GLN A 33 24.21 11.73 -28.42
CA GLN A 33 23.35 10.72 -27.78
C GLN A 33 22.45 9.97 -28.77
N ALA A 34 22.04 10.63 -29.86
CA ALA A 34 21.26 10.03 -30.94
C ALA A 34 22.02 8.93 -31.73
N TRP A 35 23.34 9.04 -31.87
CA TRP A 35 24.14 8.06 -32.63
C TRP A 35 24.50 6.82 -31.82
N SER A 36 24.67 6.91 -30.49
CA SER A 36 24.92 5.73 -29.65
C SER A 36 23.68 4.83 -29.56
N MET A 37 22.48 5.42 -29.47
CA MET A 37 21.23 4.67 -29.52
C MET A 37 21.06 3.93 -30.85
N MET A 38 21.35 4.59 -31.98
CA MET A 38 21.34 3.93 -33.28
C MET A 38 22.39 2.82 -33.36
N SER A 39 23.56 2.98 -32.74
CA SER A 39 24.59 1.94 -32.71
C SER A 39 24.18 0.72 -31.90
N GLU A 40 23.60 0.90 -30.70
CA GLU A 40 23.13 -0.21 -29.86
C GLU A 40 21.92 -0.93 -30.48
N VAL A 41 20.94 -0.18 -30.98
CA VAL A 41 19.78 -0.73 -31.69
C VAL A 41 20.19 -1.40 -33.00
N ALA A 42 21.14 -0.85 -33.76
CA ALA A 42 21.67 -1.48 -34.97
C ALA A 42 22.47 -2.76 -34.67
N THR A 43 23.12 -2.85 -33.51
CA THR A 43 23.92 -4.01 -33.11
C THR A 43 23.05 -5.15 -32.56
N LEU A 44 22.04 -4.81 -31.74
CA LEU A 44 21.25 -5.79 -31.00
C LEU A 44 19.82 -5.98 -31.54
N GLY A 45 19.37 -5.13 -32.46
CA GLY A 45 18.02 -5.16 -33.03
C GLY A 45 16.91 -4.82 -32.03
N THR A 46 17.25 -4.38 -30.82
CA THR A 46 16.31 -4.09 -29.73
C THR A 46 16.86 -3.01 -28.80
N LEU A 47 15.96 -2.33 -28.09
CA LEU A 47 16.31 -1.35 -27.06
C LEU A 47 16.73 -2.13 -25.79
N VAL A 48 17.96 -1.90 -25.32
CA VAL A 48 18.48 -2.57 -24.12
C VAL A 48 17.86 -1.94 -22.89
N ASP A 49 17.27 -2.77 -22.03
CA ASP A 49 16.69 -2.31 -20.77
C ASP A 49 17.80 -1.82 -19.84
N ARG A 50 17.68 -0.59 -19.33
CA ARG A 50 18.68 0.00 -18.43
C ARG A 50 18.30 -0.31 -16.99
N SER A 51 19.32 -0.59 -16.18
CA SER A 51 19.12 -0.70 -14.74
C SER A 51 18.78 0.69 -14.15
N PRO A 52 17.89 0.77 -13.14
CA PRO A 52 17.65 2.00 -12.41
C PRO A 52 18.94 2.57 -11.82
N ASN A 53 19.04 3.90 -11.76
CA ASN A 53 20.15 4.59 -11.10
C ASN A 53 20.05 4.52 -9.57
N ALA A 54 20.96 5.20 -8.85
CA ALA A 54 21.02 5.20 -7.39
C ALA A 54 19.73 5.70 -6.71
N PHE A 55 18.87 6.43 -7.42
CA PHE A 55 17.57 6.93 -6.92
C PHE A 55 16.39 6.05 -7.36
N GLY A 56 16.64 4.93 -8.04
CA GLY A 56 15.61 4.01 -8.51
C GLY A 56 14.85 4.49 -9.75
N VAL A 57 15.39 5.46 -10.50
CA VAL A 57 14.82 5.93 -11.77
C VAL A 57 15.65 5.47 -12.96
N ILE A 58 15.00 5.24 -14.09
CA ILE A 58 15.69 4.87 -15.34
C ILE A 58 16.37 6.13 -15.91
N PRO A 59 17.69 6.09 -16.19
CA PRO A 59 18.38 7.22 -16.80
C PRO A 59 17.76 7.60 -18.15
N ASP A 60 17.63 8.91 -18.40
CA ASP A 60 17.07 9.46 -19.63
C ASP A 60 18.01 9.25 -20.84
N PHE A 61 17.43 9.34 -22.03
CA PHE A 61 18.06 9.22 -23.33
C PHE A 61 18.15 10.55 -24.10
N ILE A 62 17.33 11.54 -23.72
CA ILE A 62 17.10 12.75 -24.52
C ILE A 62 17.73 13.99 -23.86
N TYR A 63 17.61 14.10 -22.54
CA TYR A 63 18.05 15.28 -21.81
C TYR A 63 19.43 15.04 -21.17
N GLY A 64 20.46 15.64 -21.75
CA GLY A 64 21.80 15.72 -21.17
C GLY A 64 21.97 16.90 -20.23
N GLY A 65 22.92 16.79 -19.31
CA GLY A 65 23.31 17.85 -18.36
C GLY A 65 23.26 17.40 -16.92
N ASP A 66 23.84 18.20 -16.02
CA ASP A 66 23.83 17.90 -14.61
C ASP A 66 22.42 18.10 -14.02
N PRO A 67 21.98 17.22 -13.10
CA PRO A 67 20.72 17.40 -12.40
C PRO A 67 20.76 18.68 -11.54
N HIS A 68 19.60 19.32 -11.38
CA HIS A 68 19.51 20.46 -10.48
C HIS A 68 19.88 20.06 -9.03
N PRO A 69 20.69 20.85 -8.28
CA PRO A 69 21.11 20.50 -6.92
C PRO A 69 19.95 20.21 -5.94
N ASP A 70 18.88 21.02 -6.02
CA ASP A 70 17.66 20.77 -5.23
C ASP A 70 17.02 19.40 -5.51
N ALA A 71 17.06 18.91 -6.76
CA ALA A 71 16.52 17.59 -7.10
C ALA A 71 17.37 16.46 -6.52
N VAL A 72 18.70 16.60 -6.52
CA VAL A 72 19.61 15.66 -5.86
C VAL A 72 19.31 15.63 -4.36
N MET A 73 19.16 16.79 -3.72
CA MET A 73 18.79 16.89 -2.29
C MET A 73 17.45 16.21 -1.99
N VAL A 74 16.46 16.37 -2.86
CA VAL A 74 15.16 15.68 -2.76
C VAL A 74 15.34 14.16 -2.86
N GLY A 75 16.09 13.68 -3.85
CA GLY A 75 16.36 12.25 -4.02
C GLY A 75 17.06 11.63 -2.82
N GLU A 76 18.06 12.32 -2.26
CA GLU A 76 18.75 11.88 -1.04
C GLU A 76 17.83 11.86 0.18
N ALA A 77 16.95 12.85 0.33
CA ALA A 77 15.97 12.88 1.42
C ALA A 77 14.99 11.69 1.33
N VAL A 78 14.55 11.33 0.12
CA VAL A 78 13.74 10.13 -0.10
C VAL A 78 14.54 8.86 0.22
N HIS A 79 15.81 8.78 -0.20
CA HIS A 79 16.66 7.62 0.11
C HIS A 79 16.82 7.42 1.63
N ARG A 80 17.04 8.51 2.37
CA ARG A 80 17.13 8.48 3.84
C ARG A 80 15.86 7.98 4.53
N LEU A 81 14.69 7.98 3.88
CA LEU A 81 13.50 7.33 4.45
C LEU A 81 13.72 5.82 4.66
N ALA A 82 14.52 5.19 3.82
CA ALA A 82 14.84 3.77 3.94
C ALA A 82 15.64 3.45 5.21
N ASP A 83 16.44 4.40 5.69
CA ASP A 83 17.34 4.24 6.83
C ASP A 83 16.68 4.53 8.19
N ARG A 84 15.44 5.04 8.20
CA ARG A 84 14.74 5.49 9.42
C ARG A 84 14.12 4.37 10.27
N GLY A 85 14.36 3.10 9.96
CA GLY A 85 13.85 1.97 10.76
C GLY A 85 12.41 1.57 10.45
N GLY A 86 11.85 2.00 9.32
CA GLY A 86 10.50 1.60 8.89
C GLY A 86 9.37 2.39 9.55
N TYR A 87 8.28 1.69 9.89
CA TYR A 87 7.07 2.27 10.46
C TYR A 87 6.46 1.33 11.48
N ASP A 88 5.71 1.90 12.43
CA ASP A 88 4.92 1.14 13.39
C ASP A 88 3.43 1.32 13.12
N ILE A 89 2.68 0.23 13.30
CA ILE A 89 1.22 0.23 13.19
C ILE A 89 0.69 0.23 14.63
N PRO A 90 -0.04 1.27 15.07
CA PRO A 90 -0.50 1.35 16.46
C PRO A 90 -1.46 0.21 16.80
N GLU A 91 -1.49 -0.16 18.09
CA GLU A 91 -2.49 -1.08 18.59
C GLU A 91 -3.91 -0.54 18.34
N GLY A 92 -4.83 -1.42 17.95
CA GLY A 92 -6.21 -1.03 17.61
C GLY A 92 -6.36 -0.25 16.29
N TRP A 93 -5.33 -0.24 15.43
CA TRP A 93 -5.44 0.35 14.09
C TRP A 93 -6.61 -0.29 13.32
N ASN A 94 -7.59 0.54 12.96
CA ASN A 94 -8.75 0.16 12.15
C ASN A 94 -8.70 0.90 10.79
N PRO A 95 -8.35 0.21 9.69
CA PRO A 95 -8.35 0.80 8.36
C PRO A 95 -9.74 1.01 7.76
N PHE A 96 -10.79 0.36 8.29
CA PHE A 96 -12.16 0.40 7.77
C PHE A 96 -13.18 0.79 8.85
N PRO A 97 -13.09 2.00 9.45
CA PRO A 97 -14.07 2.46 10.42
C PRO A 97 -15.49 2.60 9.87
N GLU A 98 -15.64 2.70 8.54
CA GLU A 98 -16.90 2.87 7.85
C GLU A 98 -17.67 1.55 7.64
N TRP A 99 -17.02 0.40 7.77
CA TRP A 99 -17.65 -0.91 7.53
C TRP A 99 -18.19 -1.52 8.80
N GLN A 100 -19.33 -2.21 8.68
CA GLN A 100 -19.91 -2.95 9.79
C GLN A 100 -19.23 -4.32 9.92
N ASP A 101 -18.83 -4.69 11.13
CA ASP A 101 -18.15 -5.97 11.40
C ASP A 101 -18.86 -6.78 12.49
N GLU A 102 -20.14 -7.11 12.25
CA GLU A 102 -21.01 -7.82 13.21
C GLU A 102 -20.40 -9.15 13.69
N HIS A 103 -19.66 -9.82 12.82
CA HIS A 103 -19.07 -11.14 13.08
C HIS A 103 -17.57 -11.07 13.46
N GLY A 104 -16.97 -9.88 13.54
CA GLY A 104 -15.55 -9.71 13.87
C GLY A 104 -14.57 -10.22 12.81
N LEU A 105 -15.04 -10.45 11.58
CA LEU A 105 -14.26 -11.05 10.50
C LEU A 105 -13.28 -10.04 9.90
N ILE A 106 -13.71 -8.78 9.75
CA ILE A 106 -12.86 -7.71 9.21
C ILE A 106 -11.74 -7.41 10.21
N ALA A 107 -12.07 -7.26 11.50
CA ALA A 107 -11.11 -7.04 12.56
C ALA A 107 -10.13 -8.22 12.72
N ALA A 108 -10.59 -9.46 12.56
CA ALA A 108 -9.73 -10.63 12.57
C ALA A 108 -8.74 -10.63 11.40
N GLU A 109 -9.20 -10.32 10.19
CA GLU A 109 -8.33 -10.26 9.01
C GLU A 109 -7.32 -9.11 9.08
N VAL A 110 -7.76 -7.92 9.55
CA VAL A 110 -6.85 -6.80 9.82
C VAL A 110 -5.75 -7.20 10.80
N ARG A 111 -6.10 -7.86 11.91
CA ARG A 111 -5.12 -8.33 12.89
C ARG A 111 -4.12 -9.30 12.27
N ASN A 112 -4.60 -10.30 11.53
CA ASN A 112 -3.73 -11.26 10.85
C ASN A 112 -2.75 -10.55 9.91
N VAL A 113 -3.24 -9.61 9.09
CA VAL A 113 -2.38 -8.88 8.14
C VAL A 113 -1.37 -8.00 8.86
N VAL A 114 -1.78 -7.28 9.92
CA VAL A 114 -0.90 -6.43 10.73
C VAL A 114 0.19 -7.26 11.41
N GLU A 115 -0.14 -8.42 11.97
CA GLU A 115 0.86 -9.34 12.56
C GLU A 115 1.92 -9.76 11.53
N HIS A 116 1.48 -10.10 10.30
CA HIS A 116 2.41 -10.43 9.21
C HIS A 116 3.28 -9.24 8.78
N ILE A 117 2.76 -8.02 8.82
CA ILE A 117 3.52 -6.81 8.47
C ILE A 117 4.54 -6.48 9.56
N ARG A 118 4.14 -6.56 10.84
CA ARG A 118 5.03 -6.34 11.99
C ARG A 118 6.16 -7.37 12.08
N ALA A 119 5.96 -8.58 11.56
CA ALA A 119 7.00 -9.60 11.50
C ALA A 119 8.12 -9.28 10.48
N ARG A 120 7.95 -8.26 9.61
CA ARG A 120 8.98 -7.88 8.63
C ARG A 120 10.13 -7.12 9.29
N PRO A 121 11.38 -7.33 8.83
CA PRO A 121 12.51 -6.53 9.30
C PRO A 121 12.33 -5.03 9.01
N GLU A 122 12.72 -4.19 9.96
CA GLU A 122 12.62 -2.72 9.87
C GLU A 122 13.24 -2.16 8.59
N GLN A 123 14.38 -2.71 8.14
CA GLN A 123 15.05 -2.26 6.91
C GLN A 123 14.19 -2.51 5.66
N VAL A 124 13.42 -3.60 5.63
CA VAL A 124 12.51 -3.90 4.52
C VAL A 124 11.33 -2.92 4.54
N SER A 125 10.80 -2.63 5.73
CA SER A 125 9.72 -1.67 5.91
C SER A 125 10.15 -0.24 5.54
N GLY A 126 11.37 0.19 5.89
CA GLY A 126 11.91 1.48 5.49
C GLY A 126 12.05 1.61 3.97
N ARG A 127 12.64 0.60 3.33
CA ARG A 127 12.77 0.55 1.85
C ARG A 127 11.42 0.62 1.15
N HIS A 128 10.40 -0.04 1.70
CA HIS A 128 9.03 0.04 1.19
C HIS A 128 8.51 1.48 1.17
N VAL A 129 8.72 2.26 2.23
CA VAL A 129 8.29 3.67 2.29
C VAL A 129 9.01 4.53 1.24
N ALA A 130 10.32 4.37 1.09
CA ALA A 130 11.08 5.09 0.07
C ALA A 130 10.58 4.73 -1.35
N GLN A 131 10.38 3.44 -1.63
CA GLN A 131 9.86 2.97 -2.91
C GLN A 131 8.46 3.51 -3.18
N LEU A 132 7.59 3.54 -2.17
CA LEU A 132 6.24 4.08 -2.27
C LEU A 132 6.24 5.55 -2.70
N VAL A 133 7.12 6.37 -2.10
CA VAL A 133 7.29 7.77 -2.49
C VAL A 133 7.80 7.90 -3.92
N THR A 134 8.84 7.15 -4.28
CA THR A 134 9.40 7.14 -5.64
C THR A 134 8.36 6.76 -6.68
N THR A 135 7.64 5.66 -6.47
CA THR A 135 6.59 5.21 -7.39
C THR A 135 5.46 6.24 -7.51
N ALA A 136 5.00 6.82 -6.41
CA ALA A 136 3.98 7.85 -6.45
C ALA A 136 4.44 9.13 -7.19
N ALA A 137 5.70 9.52 -7.02
CA ALA A 137 6.30 10.66 -7.71
C ALA A 137 6.38 10.42 -9.22
N VAL A 138 6.83 9.23 -9.64
CA VAL A 138 6.96 8.86 -11.06
C VAL A 138 5.58 8.72 -11.71
N LEU A 139 4.61 8.11 -11.04
CA LEU A 139 3.24 7.95 -11.58
C LEU A 139 2.42 9.24 -11.54
N GLY A 140 2.88 10.28 -10.82
CA GLY A 140 2.15 11.53 -10.63
C GLY A 140 0.87 11.39 -9.81
N ARG A 141 0.71 10.29 -9.08
CA ARG A 141 -0.46 10.02 -8.21
C ARG A 141 -0.07 9.21 -6.99
N GLY A 142 -0.78 9.41 -5.89
CA GLY A 142 -0.62 8.61 -4.68
C GLY A 142 -1.08 7.16 -4.84
N PRO A 143 -0.79 6.30 -3.84
CA PRO A 143 -1.34 4.95 -3.77
C PRO A 143 -2.86 4.97 -3.84
N ASP A 144 -3.46 3.91 -4.40
CA ASP A 144 -4.91 3.77 -4.27
C ASP A 144 -5.26 3.38 -2.83
N TRP A 145 -6.41 3.82 -2.36
CA TRP A 145 -6.97 3.47 -1.07
C TRP A 145 -8.42 2.99 -1.17
N ALA A 146 -9.01 3.07 -2.37
CA ALA A 146 -10.39 2.67 -2.58
C ALA A 146 -10.56 1.19 -2.29
N ALA A 147 -11.60 0.86 -1.53
CA ALA A 147 -11.92 -0.52 -1.19
C ALA A 147 -13.43 -0.73 -1.20
N ALA A 148 -13.86 -1.86 -1.76
CA ALA A 148 -15.25 -2.28 -1.71
C ALA A 148 -15.50 -3.05 -0.41
N GLU A 149 -16.63 -2.78 0.25
CA GLU A 149 -17.03 -3.51 1.46
C GLU A 149 -17.20 -5.01 1.15
N PRO A 150 -16.54 -5.90 1.90
CA PRO A 150 -16.62 -7.32 1.63
C PRO A 150 -18.00 -7.87 2.04
N MET A 151 -18.59 -8.70 1.19
CA MET A 151 -19.79 -9.44 1.57
C MET A 151 -19.46 -10.47 2.64
N VAL A 152 -20.20 -10.49 3.74
CA VAL A 152 -20.12 -11.59 4.70
C VAL A 152 -21.04 -12.72 4.25
N GLN A 153 -20.49 -13.94 4.19
CA GLN A 153 -21.22 -15.11 3.73
C GLN A 153 -21.17 -16.22 4.77
N MET A 154 -22.28 -16.93 4.92
CA MET A 154 -22.33 -18.12 5.75
C MET A 154 -21.59 -19.26 5.06
N VAL A 155 -20.76 -19.98 5.82
CA VAL A 155 -20.02 -21.12 5.30
C VAL A 155 -21.02 -22.19 4.86
N SER A 156 -20.99 -22.53 3.57
CA SER A 156 -21.95 -23.43 2.94
C SER A 156 -21.28 -24.38 1.94
N VAL A 157 -21.91 -25.53 1.72
CA VAL A 157 -21.48 -26.50 0.71
C VAL A 157 -22.70 -26.84 -0.14
N LYS A 158 -22.57 -26.70 -1.47
CA LYS A 158 -23.68 -26.91 -2.43
C LYS A 158 -24.93 -26.09 -2.08
N GLY A 159 -24.73 -24.83 -1.65
CA GLY A 159 -25.81 -23.92 -1.27
C GLY A 159 -26.50 -24.22 0.07
N LYS A 160 -26.06 -25.23 0.82
CA LYS A 160 -26.60 -25.56 2.14
C LYS A 160 -25.64 -25.09 3.25
N PRO A 161 -26.13 -24.35 4.25
CA PRO A 161 -25.28 -23.87 5.34
C PRO A 161 -24.74 -25.05 6.15
N LEU A 162 -23.46 -25.00 6.46
CA LEU A 162 -22.82 -26.00 7.31
C LEU A 162 -23.11 -25.71 8.78
N TRP A 163 -23.27 -26.79 9.54
CA TRP A 163 -23.35 -26.77 10.99
C TRP A 163 -22.05 -27.31 11.55
N PHE A 164 -21.56 -26.67 12.60
CA PHE A 164 -20.31 -27.01 13.27
C PHE A 164 -20.59 -27.29 14.72
N VAL A 165 -19.89 -28.24 15.33
CA VAL A 165 -19.96 -28.48 16.78
C VAL A 165 -18.56 -28.72 17.32
N GLN A 166 -18.28 -28.22 18.52
CA GLN A 166 -17.04 -28.59 19.20
C GLN A 166 -17.13 -30.00 19.76
N ALA A 167 -16.18 -30.84 19.38
CA ALA A 167 -16.03 -32.20 19.86
C ALA A 167 -14.67 -32.41 20.52
N LYS A 168 -14.59 -33.38 21.44
CA LYS A 168 -13.33 -33.81 22.06
C LYS A 168 -12.86 -35.09 21.38
N ALA A 169 -11.58 -35.13 20.98
CA ALA A 169 -10.89 -36.34 20.56
C ALA A 169 -9.69 -36.62 21.47
N ARG A 170 -9.17 -37.84 21.40
CA ARG A 170 -7.90 -38.23 22.02
C ARG A 170 -6.91 -38.59 20.93
N ASP A 171 -5.69 -38.07 21.04
CA ASP A 171 -4.59 -38.46 20.16
C ASP A 171 -4.02 -39.85 20.53
N SER A 172 -3.02 -40.32 19.77
CA SER A 172 -2.32 -41.58 20.03
C SER A 172 -1.52 -41.58 21.35
N LEU A 173 -1.31 -40.41 21.94
CA LEU A 173 -0.65 -40.19 23.24
C LEU A 173 -1.67 -39.97 24.37
N ASN A 174 -2.95 -40.24 24.10
CA ASN A 174 -4.08 -40.12 25.04
C ASN A 174 -4.35 -38.69 25.55
N ARG A 175 -3.84 -37.66 24.87
CA ARG A 175 -4.11 -36.25 25.17
C ARG A 175 -5.43 -35.84 24.55
N VAL A 176 -6.27 -35.15 25.34
CA VAL A 176 -7.56 -34.65 24.88
C VAL A 176 -7.36 -33.34 24.15
N TYR A 177 -7.84 -33.25 22.91
CA TYR A 177 -7.88 -32.00 22.15
C TYR A 177 -9.30 -31.71 21.66
N TRP A 178 -9.60 -30.43 21.52
CA TRP A 178 -10.85 -29.96 20.94
C TRP A 178 -10.68 -29.78 19.44
N PHE A 179 -11.67 -30.22 18.68
CA PHE A 179 -11.73 -29.98 17.25
C PHE A 179 -13.17 -29.70 16.82
N GLU A 180 -13.30 -29.10 15.65
CA GLU A 180 -14.60 -28.82 15.06
C GLU A 180 -15.03 -30.02 14.20
N ASP A 181 -16.17 -30.63 14.54
CA ASP A 181 -16.79 -31.73 13.80
C ASP A 181 -18.06 -31.23 13.09
N ASN A 182 -18.58 -32.06 12.19
CA ASN A 182 -19.87 -31.84 11.55
C ASN A 182 -20.98 -31.77 12.62
N GLY A 183 -21.59 -30.60 12.73
CA GLY A 183 -22.70 -30.30 13.63
C GLY A 183 -24.05 -30.84 13.18
N MET A 184 -24.12 -31.48 12.01
CA MET A 184 -25.33 -32.11 11.48
C MET A 184 -25.36 -33.60 11.84
N ASP A 185 -26.43 -34.05 12.50
CA ASP A 185 -26.63 -35.49 12.71
C ASP A 185 -27.04 -36.17 11.39
N ARG A 186 -26.30 -37.21 11.00
CA ARG A 186 -26.52 -37.96 9.75
C ARG A 186 -27.81 -38.77 9.78
N LYS A 187 -28.30 -39.17 10.95
CA LYS A 187 -29.53 -39.99 11.07
C LYS A 187 -30.77 -39.13 11.09
N THR A 188 -30.78 -38.09 11.92
CA THR A 188 -31.97 -37.25 12.12
C THR A 188 -32.04 -36.07 11.15
N HIS A 189 -30.96 -35.77 10.43
CA HIS A 189 -30.81 -34.57 9.60
C HIS A 189 -31.08 -33.26 10.37
N ARG A 190 -30.89 -33.27 11.70
CA ARG A 190 -31.10 -32.12 12.59
C ARG A 190 -29.79 -31.68 13.25
N PRO A 191 -29.65 -30.37 13.59
CA PRO A 191 -28.44 -29.88 14.22
C PRO A 191 -28.24 -30.56 15.57
N LYS A 192 -27.01 -30.99 15.85
CA LYS A 192 -26.62 -31.51 17.15
C LYS A 192 -26.82 -30.40 18.20
N PRO A 193 -27.11 -30.75 19.47
CA PRO A 193 -27.11 -29.77 20.56
C PRO A 193 -25.77 -29.03 20.62
N GLY A 194 -25.82 -27.70 20.68
CA GLY A 194 -24.63 -26.84 20.67
C GLY A 194 -23.99 -26.64 19.28
N ALA A 195 -24.64 -27.10 18.20
CA ALA A 195 -24.19 -26.79 16.86
C ALA A 195 -24.38 -25.29 16.54
N TYR A 196 -23.38 -24.68 15.91
CA TYR A 196 -23.37 -23.28 15.50
C TYR A 196 -23.06 -23.14 14.01
N ARG A 197 -23.23 -21.92 13.50
CA ARG A 197 -22.92 -21.53 12.12
C ARG A 197 -21.70 -20.65 12.09
N LYS A 198 -20.92 -20.76 11.01
CA LYS A 198 -19.75 -19.92 10.76
C LYS A 198 -19.99 -18.99 9.60
N TYR A 199 -19.29 -17.87 9.65
CA TYR A 199 -19.27 -16.85 8.62
C TYR A 199 -17.85 -16.65 8.13
N GLN A 200 -17.72 -16.24 6.88
CA GLN A 200 -16.45 -15.93 6.24
C GLN A 200 -16.62 -14.69 5.34
N LEU A 201 -15.51 -14.01 5.06
CA LEU A 201 -15.49 -12.97 4.04
C LEU A 201 -15.66 -13.62 2.66
N GLY A 202 -16.54 -13.06 1.82
CA GLY A 202 -16.78 -13.53 0.46
C GLY A 202 -15.62 -13.24 -0.49
N ALA A 203 -14.74 -12.30 -0.13
CA ALA A 203 -13.52 -11.96 -0.85
C ALA A 203 -12.37 -11.68 0.14
N PRO A 204 -11.12 -11.94 -0.24
CA PRO A 204 -9.96 -11.62 0.59
C PRO A 204 -9.80 -10.11 0.75
N LEU A 205 -9.46 -9.66 1.96
CA LEU A 205 -9.35 -8.23 2.29
C LEU A 205 -7.91 -7.71 2.35
N ARG A 206 -6.92 -8.61 2.27
CA ARG A 206 -5.50 -8.29 2.42
C ARG A 206 -5.03 -7.11 1.57
N GLY A 207 -5.41 -7.07 0.28
CA GLY A 207 -5.03 -5.98 -0.64
C GLY A 207 -5.51 -4.63 -0.13
N ALA A 208 -6.81 -4.51 0.13
CA ALA A 208 -7.41 -3.29 0.66
C ALA A 208 -6.78 -2.85 2.00
N ILE A 209 -6.39 -3.78 2.88
CA ILE A 209 -5.70 -3.43 4.13
C ILE A 209 -4.36 -2.77 3.85
N ILE A 210 -3.58 -3.35 2.92
CA ILE A 210 -2.26 -2.83 2.53
C ILE A 210 -2.41 -1.48 1.83
N ASP A 211 -3.38 -1.32 0.93
CA ASP A 211 -3.64 -0.08 0.21
C ASP A 211 -3.95 1.08 1.17
N ARG A 212 -4.76 0.84 2.21
CA ARG A 212 -5.08 1.82 3.26
C ARG A 212 -3.86 2.18 4.11
N LEU A 213 -3.00 1.19 4.40
CA LEU A 213 -1.75 1.41 5.12
C LEU A 213 -0.78 2.24 4.28
N ASP A 214 -0.56 1.85 3.02
CA ASP A 214 0.32 2.52 2.09
C ASP A 214 -0.10 3.98 1.88
N TRP A 215 -1.40 4.26 1.76
CA TRP A 215 -1.87 5.64 1.74
C TRP A 215 -1.43 6.45 2.96
N GLN A 216 -1.59 5.90 4.18
CA GLN A 216 -1.20 6.58 5.42
C GLN A 216 0.32 6.80 5.48
N LEU A 217 1.09 5.76 5.16
CA LEU A 217 2.55 5.82 5.13
C LEU A 217 3.07 6.84 4.12
N TRP A 218 2.48 6.88 2.93
CA TRP A 218 2.82 7.87 1.92
C TRP A 218 2.53 9.29 2.42
N GLN A 219 1.36 9.54 3.01
CA GLN A 219 1.02 10.85 3.59
C GLN A 219 1.99 11.26 4.71
N ASP A 220 2.39 10.34 5.58
CA ASP A 220 3.36 10.60 6.64
C ASP A 220 4.78 10.84 6.11
N ALA A 221 5.18 10.10 5.08
CA ALA A 221 6.44 10.32 4.38
C ALA A 221 6.48 11.71 3.74
N LEU A 222 5.39 12.18 3.12
CA LEU A 222 5.31 13.52 2.55
C LEU A 222 5.46 14.62 3.61
N VAL A 223 4.83 14.47 4.77
CA VAL A 223 5.01 15.42 5.90
C VAL A 223 6.47 15.43 6.37
N SER A 224 7.06 14.26 6.52
CA SER A 224 8.46 14.13 6.92
C SER A 224 9.41 14.79 5.93
N LEU A 225 9.23 14.53 4.63
CA LEU A 225 10.05 15.13 3.57
C LEU A 225 9.86 16.64 3.48
N GLN A 226 8.62 17.12 3.63
CA GLN A 226 8.34 18.55 3.67
C GLN A 226 9.10 19.22 4.82
N ASN A 227 9.02 18.66 6.03
CA ASN A 227 9.76 19.18 7.19
C ASN A 227 11.27 19.13 6.99
N GLU A 228 11.78 18.09 6.35
CA GLU A 228 13.22 17.93 6.10
C GLU A 228 13.75 18.90 5.04
N LEU A 229 12.94 19.24 4.02
CA LEU A 229 13.36 20.04 2.87
C LEU A 229 13.00 21.53 2.99
N CYS A 230 12.04 21.88 3.85
CA CYS A 230 11.61 23.26 4.04
C CYS A 230 12.80 24.17 4.42
N GLY A 231 12.97 25.27 3.68
CA GLY A 231 14.06 26.23 3.90
C GLY A 231 15.46 25.78 3.47
N ARG A 232 15.62 24.60 2.86
CA ARG A 232 16.93 24.07 2.41
C ARG A 232 17.12 24.07 0.90
N LEU A 233 16.05 24.25 0.14
CA LEU A 233 16.09 24.31 -1.32
C LEU A 233 16.49 25.71 -1.78
N SER A 234 17.32 25.78 -2.81
CA SER A 234 17.86 27.04 -3.34
C SER A 234 16.92 27.74 -4.32
N ALA A 235 16.18 26.98 -5.12
CA ALA A 235 15.34 27.48 -6.20
C ALA A 235 13.84 27.42 -5.86
N ALA A 236 13.44 26.55 -4.94
CA ALA A 236 12.06 26.29 -4.57
C ALA A 236 11.72 26.69 -3.12
N ASP A 237 10.53 27.22 -2.91
CA ASP A 237 9.94 27.44 -1.59
C ASP A 237 8.73 26.50 -1.42
N LEU A 238 8.77 25.66 -0.39
CA LEU A 238 7.78 24.60 -0.19
C LEU A 238 6.51 25.16 0.44
N LEU A 239 5.38 24.94 -0.24
CA LEU A 239 4.07 25.23 0.33
C LEU A 239 3.76 24.30 1.51
N PRO A 240 3.01 24.78 2.52
CA PRO A 240 2.49 23.93 3.59
C PRO A 240 1.73 22.71 3.04
N PHE A 241 2.08 21.52 3.52
CA PHE A 241 1.36 20.29 3.20
C PHE A 241 0.49 19.85 4.39
N HIS A 242 -0.77 19.54 4.13
CA HIS A 242 -1.71 19.06 5.13
C HIS A 242 -2.13 17.62 4.79
N PRO A 243 -1.67 16.62 5.56
CA PRO A 243 -1.91 15.23 5.23
C PRO A 243 -3.39 14.87 5.43
N VAL A 244 -3.96 14.16 4.46
CA VAL A 244 -5.29 13.54 4.57
C VAL A 244 -5.11 12.04 4.73
N ARG A 245 -4.85 11.59 5.97
CA ARG A 245 -4.50 10.19 6.27
C ARG A 245 -5.64 9.19 6.09
N ARG A 246 -6.89 9.65 6.25
CA ARG A 246 -8.10 8.81 6.17
C ARG A 246 -9.18 9.51 5.37
N PRO A 247 -9.01 9.70 4.04
CA PRO A 247 -10.01 10.35 3.21
C PRO A 247 -11.36 9.62 3.25
N TRP A 248 -11.34 8.30 3.40
CA TRP A 248 -12.53 7.45 3.51
C TRP A 248 -13.34 7.64 4.80
N ALA A 249 -12.70 7.95 5.93
CA ALA A 249 -13.42 8.20 7.18
C ALA A 249 -14.33 9.44 7.08
N ARG A 250 -14.01 10.40 6.19
CA ARG A 250 -14.86 11.58 5.95
C ARG A 250 -16.12 11.25 5.13
N GLN A 251 -16.12 10.16 4.35
CA GLN A 251 -17.29 9.76 3.56
C GLN A 251 -18.46 9.33 4.45
N MET A 252 -18.23 8.90 5.69
CA MET A 252 -19.30 8.63 6.68
C MET A 252 -20.16 9.87 6.98
N ASN A 253 -19.58 11.08 6.97
CA ASN A 253 -20.31 12.31 7.32
C ASN A 253 -21.17 12.86 6.16
N SER A 254 -20.96 12.39 4.92
CA SER A 254 -21.71 12.84 3.75
C SER A 254 -22.84 11.89 3.34
N ALA A 255 -22.91 10.69 3.94
CA ALA A 255 -24.08 9.82 3.86
C ALA A 255 -25.21 10.42 4.71
N VAL A 256 -25.82 11.49 4.22
CA VAL A 256 -27.13 11.95 4.68
C VAL A 256 -28.09 10.78 4.43
N PHE A 257 -28.47 10.08 5.49
CA PHE A 257 -29.57 9.13 5.42
C PHE A 257 -30.78 9.89 4.88
N PRO A 258 -31.42 9.47 3.76
CA PRO A 258 -32.75 9.96 3.47
C PRO A 258 -33.61 9.60 4.67
N GLN A 259 -34.12 10.63 5.33
CA GLN A 259 -35.01 10.54 6.47
C GLN A 259 -36.11 9.54 6.10
N ALA A 260 -36.16 8.40 6.79
CA ALA A 260 -37.28 7.48 6.65
C ALA A 260 -38.52 8.22 7.14
N VAL A 261 -39.36 8.64 6.19
CA VAL A 261 -40.67 9.17 6.49
C VAL A 261 -41.56 7.96 6.69
N ASP A 262 -41.83 7.62 7.95
CA ASP A 262 -42.93 6.73 8.29
C ASP A 262 -44.23 7.44 7.89
N ALA A 263 -44.88 6.94 6.83
CA ALA A 263 -46.28 7.24 6.61
C ALA A 263 -47.11 6.28 7.48
N ALA A 264 -47.91 6.87 8.37
CA ALA A 264 -48.81 6.16 9.28
C ALA A 264 -50.00 5.54 8.52
N GLU A 265 -50.34 4.31 8.95
CA GLU A 265 -51.56 3.50 8.76
C GLU A 265 -52.19 3.35 7.35
#